data_AF-A0A1Y4LZ68-F1
#
_entry.id   AF-A0A1Y4LZ68-F1
#
_cell.length_a   1.000
_cell.length_b   1.000
_cell.length_c   1.000
_cell.angle_alpha   90.00
_cell.angle_beta   90.00
_cell.angle_gamma   90.00
#
_symmetry.space_group_name_H-M   'P 1'
#
loop_
_entity.id
_entity.type
_entity.pdbx_description
1 polymer ?
#
loop_
_entity_poly.entity_id
_entity_poly.type
_entity_poly.pdbx_seq_one_letter_code
_entity_poly.pdbx_strand_id
1 'polypeptide(L)'
;MKEVFKFELFYKLLIYVIVLPVLSLLTGWFMKYIISESVIYNFDIIIKLLNIPGILGALLYALISLFFIYIEYVIVYKMLYLQHTHQSFHWIDICLSGIKDLKVLKHPSAILAFIYFVFLCPLWHLGFVSTVFPSLSIPNFITNELLKMQYGSYLTILLYVVLFVLYGLLILVPYYMIYKQENFLLAAKHSTQKMIHQPKLWMILIGIFLLYYVLQTYILKEMLLTASDFNFYFLRYFLFSSYFRVRTFGFIAFSILWTIIEVFFIKQALKTKSNIDPVCSFEPVKLKKQLAKP
;
A
#
# COMPACT_ATOMS: atom_id res chain seq x y z
N MET A 1 -2.12 20.11 4.27
CA MET A 1 -1.23 19.75 3.14
C MET A 1 0.22 19.66 3.59
N LYS A 2 0.81 20.74 4.12
CA LYS A 2 2.21 20.75 4.57
C LYS A 2 2.54 19.59 5.53
N GLU A 3 1.69 19.35 6.54
CA GLU A 3 1.90 18.27 7.51
C GLU A 3 1.77 16.87 6.88
N VAL A 4 0.83 16.67 5.94
CA VAL A 4 0.68 15.40 5.20
C VAL A 4 1.94 15.10 4.39
N PHE A 5 2.48 16.08 3.66
CA PHE A 5 3.72 15.90 2.90
C PHE A 5 4.93 15.61 3.78
N LYS A 6 5.04 16.27 4.94
CA LYS A 6 6.13 15.97 5.90
C LYS A 6 6.07 14.54 6.38
N PHE A 7 4.88 14.07 6.77
CA PHE A 7 4.66 12.69 7.19
C PHE A 7 5.02 11.72 6.06
N GLU A 8 4.44 11.91 4.87
CA GLU A 8 4.66 11.04 3.71
C GLU A 8 6.14 10.93 3.34
N LEU A 9 6.86 12.05 3.32
CA LEU A 9 8.29 12.06 3.05
C LEU A 9 9.07 11.30 4.14
N PHE A 10 8.77 11.56 5.41
CA PHE A 10 9.39 10.85 6.53
C PHE A 10 9.11 9.35 6.48
N TYR A 11 7.84 8.98 6.25
CA TYR A 11 7.38 7.60 6.20
C TYR A 11 8.07 6.84 5.06
N LYS A 12 8.12 7.44 3.86
CA LYS A 12 8.83 6.89 2.71
C LYS A 12 10.30 6.66 2.97
N LEU A 13 10.99 7.63 3.55
CA LEU A 13 12.38 7.47 3.94
C LEU A 13 12.57 6.36 4.97
N LEU A 14 11.71 6.30 6.00
CA LEU A 14 11.74 5.24 7.00
C LEU A 14 11.57 3.86 6.35
N ILE A 15 10.59 3.69 5.46
CA ILE A 15 10.34 2.41 4.82
C ILE A 15 11.49 2.01 3.90
N TYR A 16 11.93 2.90 3.02
CA TYR A 16 12.94 2.60 2.01
C TYR A 16 14.35 2.42 2.57
N VAL A 17 14.73 3.20 3.59
CA VAL A 17 16.10 3.18 4.12
C VAL A 17 16.25 2.21 5.29
N ILE A 18 15.17 1.93 6.03
CA ILE A 18 15.22 1.11 7.24
C ILE A 18 14.38 -0.15 7.08
N VAL A 19 13.06 -0.04 6.86
CA VAL A 19 12.16 -1.20 6.94
C VAL A 19 12.41 -2.22 5.84
N LEU A 20 12.46 -1.82 4.56
CA LEU A 20 12.69 -2.74 3.45
C LEU A 20 14.08 -3.40 3.50
N PRO A 21 15.18 -2.69 3.81
CA PRO A 21 16.47 -3.32 4.03
C PRO A 21 16.46 -4.34 5.18
N VAL A 22 15.79 -4.04 6.29
CA VAL A 22 15.65 -4.98 7.41
C VAL A 22 14.80 -6.19 7.02
N LEU A 23 13.68 -5.98 6.31
CA LEU A 23 12.87 -7.08 5.78
C LEU A 23 13.66 -7.95 4.80
N SER A 24 14.50 -7.34 3.96
CA SER A 24 15.41 -8.06 3.04
C SER A 24 16.47 -8.89 3.78
N LEU A 25 16.99 -8.39 4.91
CA LEU A 25 17.89 -9.16 5.76
C LEU A 25 17.17 -10.33 6.43
N LEU A 26 15.96 -10.09 6.95
CA LEU A 26 15.15 -11.13 7.59
C LEU A 26 14.77 -12.23 6.60
N THR A 27 14.36 -11.87 5.38
CA THR A 27 14.06 -12.86 4.34
C THR A 27 15.32 -13.61 3.94
N GLY A 28 16.47 -12.94 3.76
CA GLY A 28 17.74 -13.60 3.48
C GLY A 28 18.17 -14.58 4.58
N TRP A 29 18.01 -14.20 5.85
CA TRP A 29 18.27 -15.05 7.01
C TRP A 29 17.32 -16.26 7.04
N PHE A 30 16.03 -16.02 6.84
CA PHE A 30 15.00 -17.07 6.78
C PHE A 30 15.29 -18.08 5.67
N MET A 31 15.58 -17.60 4.46
CA MET A 31 15.93 -18.47 3.34
C MET A 31 17.18 -19.30 3.62
N LYS A 32 18.23 -18.68 4.18
CA LYS A 32 19.51 -19.34 4.44
C LYS A 32 19.44 -20.39 5.56
N TYR A 33 18.79 -20.08 6.68
CA TYR A 33 18.89 -20.90 7.90
C TYR A 33 17.65 -21.76 8.18
N ILE A 34 16.49 -21.42 7.60
CA ILE A 34 15.24 -22.17 7.83
C ILE A 34 14.88 -23.01 6.59
N ILE A 35 15.03 -22.44 5.39
CA ILE A 35 14.76 -23.15 4.12
C ILE A 35 16.01 -23.92 3.63
N SER A 36 17.19 -23.54 4.11
CA SER A 36 18.46 -24.26 3.97
C SER A 36 18.91 -24.47 2.52
N GLU A 37 18.82 -23.43 1.67
CA GLU A 37 19.24 -23.50 0.26
C GLU A 37 20.16 -22.35 -0.17
N SER A 38 21.16 -22.72 -0.98
CA SER A 38 22.05 -21.80 -1.70
C SER A 38 21.68 -21.63 -3.18
N VAL A 39 20.84 -22.53 -3.73
CA VAL A 39 20.36 -22.50 -5.12
C VAL A 39 18.90 -22.96 -5.11
N ILE A 40 18.02 -22.16 -5.69
CA ILE A 40 16.59 -22.25 -5.47
C ILE A 40 15.87 -22.54 -6.80
N TYR A 41 15.19 -23.68 -6.90
CA TYR A 41 14.18 -23.91 -7.92
C TYR A 41 12.82 -23.41 -7.41
N ASN A 42 12.07 -22.68 -8.25
CA ASN A 42 10.82 -22.00 -7.83
C ASN A 42 9.77 -22.93 -7.18
N PHE A 43 9.74 -24.21 -7.56
CA PHE A 43 8.79 -25.18 -7.03
C PHE A 43 9.17 -25.66 -5.62
N ASP A 44 10.46 -25.85 -5.36
CA ASP A 44 10.98 -26.29 -4.07
C ASP A 44 10.77 -25.24 -2.97
N ILE A 45 10.78 -23.95 -3.34
CA ILE A 45 10.40 -22.84 -2.44
C ILE A 45 8.98 -23.02 -1.92
N ILE A 46 8.03 -23.30 -2.82
CA ILE A 46 6.61 -23.35 -2.48
C ILE A 46 6.37 -24.50 -1.51
N ILE A 47 6.93 -25.68 -1.80
CA ILE A 47 6.81 -26.85 -0.92
C ILE A 47 7.43 -26.57 0.45
N LYS A 48 8.61 -25.94 0.51
CA LYS A 48 9.27 -25.60 1.79
C LYS A 48 8.57 -24.47 2.56
N LEU A 49 7.96 -23.51 1.88
CA LEU A 49 7.09 -22.50 2.50
C LEU A 49 5.85 -23.12 3.16
N LEU A 50 5.40 -24.29 2.68
CA LEU A 50 4.27 -25.02 3.25
C LEU A 50 4.64 -25.86 4.50
N ASN A 51 5.92 -25.93 4.89
CA ASN A 51 6.30 -26.51 6.18
C ASN A 51 6.01 -25.55 7.33
N ILE A 52 5.93 -26.06 8.57
CA ILE A 52 5.58 -25.24 9.77
C ILE A 52 6.46 -23.99 9.90
N PRO A 53 7.81 -24.06 9.81
CA PRO A 53 8.65 -22.86 9.89
C PRO A 53 8.42 -21.90 8.70
N GLY A 54 8.19 -22.48 7.51
CA GLY A 54 7.78 -21.81 6.28
C GLY A 54 6.55 -20.91 6.50
N ILE A 55 5.47 -21.55 6.97
CA ILE A 55 4.18 -20.91 7.23
C ILE A 55 4.31 -19.83 8.30
N LEU A 56 5.00 -20.11 9.41
CA LEU A 56 5.20 -19.14 10.48
C LEU A 56 5.98 -17.91 10.00
N GLY A 57 7.03 -18.10 9.20
CA GLY A 57 7.79 -17.01 8.60
C GLY A 57 6.95 -16.17 7.62
N ALA A 58 6.17 -16.83 6.76
CA ALA A 58 5.27 -16.16 5.82
C ALA A 58 4.18 -15.35 6.55
N LEU A 59 3.59 -15.91 7.62
CA LEU A 59 2.61 -15.22 8.45
C LEU A 59 3.21 -14.01 9.16
N LEU A 60 4.42 -14.14 9.73
CA LEU A 60 5.11 -13.02 10.36
C LEU A 60 5.39 -11.90 9.36
N TYR A 61 5.89 -12.25 8.17
CA TYR A 61 6.14 -11.29 7.09
C TYR A 61 4.85 -10.59 6.64
N ALA A 62 3.76 -11.36 6.52
CA ALA A 62 2.44 -10.84 6.17
C ALA A 62 1.91 -9.84 7.20
N LEU A 63 2.06 -10.15 8.50
CA LEU A 63 1.64 -9.29 9.60
C LEU A 63 2.44 -7.98 9.64
N ILE A 64 3.76 -8.06 9.51
CA ILE A 64 4.63 -6.87 9.49
C ILE A 64 4.28 -5.98 8.28
N SER A 65 4.12 -6.59 7.11
CA SER A 65 3.74 -5.89 5.88
C SER A 65 2.39 -5.19 6.04
N LEU A 66 1.35 -5.91 6.48
CA LEU A 66 0.03 -5.33 6.70
C LEU A 66 0.06 -4.20 7.72
N PHE A 67 0.83 -4.34 8.79
CA PHE A 67 0.98 -3.32 9.82
C PHE A 67 1.51 -2.00 9.22
N PHE A 68 2.63 -2.06 8.50
CA PHE A 68 3.21 -0.86 7.89
C PHE A 68 2.31 -0.29 6.79
N ILE A 69 1.67 -1.11 5.98
CA ILE A 69 0.74 -0.57 4.99
C ILE A 69 -0.41 0.12 5.68
N TYR A 70 -1.11 -0.56 6.58
CA TYR A 70 -2.34 -0.04 7.16
C TYR A 70 -2.11 1.18 8.08
N ILE A 71 -0.98 1.27 8.79
CA ILE A 71 -0.68 2.46 9.61
C ILE A 71 -0.47 3.71 8.75
N GLU A 72 0.12 3.57 7.55
CA GLU A 72 0.28 4.64 6.57
C GLU A 72 -1.09 5.20 6.18
N TYR A 73 -2.00 4.31 5.77
CA TYR A 73 -3.39 4.67 5.43
C TYR A 73 -4.08 5.39 6.60
N VAL A 74 -4.02 4.82 7.81
CA VAL A 74 -4.67 5.39 9.01
C VAL A 74 -4.20 6.83 9.23
N ILE A 75 -2.89 7.07 9.21
CA ILE A 75 -2.32 8.39 9.50
C ILE A 75 -2.71 9.39 8.41
N VAL A 76 -2.61 9.03 7.13
CA VAL A 76 -2.97 9.92 6.01
C VAL A 76 -4.45 10.29 6.04
N TYR A 77 -5.34 9.30 6.19
CA TYR A 77 -6.78 9.54 6.25
C TYR A 77 -7.13 10.44 7.43
N LYS A 78 -6.59 10.19 8.62
CA LYS A 78 -6.78 11.06 9.79
C LYS A 78 -6.39 12.51 9.54
N MET A 79 -5.17 12.73 9.02
CA MET A 79 -4.69 14.09 8.76
C MET A 79 -5.56 14.81 7.73
N LEU A 80 -6.04 14.10 6.71
CA LEU A 80 -6.93 14.67 5.69
C LEU A 80 -8.30 15.01 6.25
N TYR A 81 -8.84 14.19 7.15
CA TYR A 81 -10.08 14.50 7.86
C TYR A 81 -9.92 15.73 8.75
N LEU A 82 -8.87 15.80 9.59
CA LEU A 82 -8.63 16.96 10.46
C LEU A 82 -8.43 18.25 9.67
N GLN A 83 -7.78 18.16 8.51
CA GLN A 83 -7.65 19.28 7.59
C GLN A 83 -9.02 19.69 7.01
N HIS A 84 -9.89 18.74 6.68
CA HIS A 84 -11.25 19.00 6.20
C HIS A 84 -12.12 19.67 7.27
N THR A 85 -11.97 19.31 8.54
CA THR A 85 -12.66 19.94 9.68
C THR A 85 -11.97 21.20 10.22
N HIS A 86 -10.97 21.74 9.50
CA HIS A 86 -10.21 22.93 9.88
C HIS A 86 -9.54 22.88 11.27
N GLN A 87 -9.22 21.68 11.76
CA GLN A 87 -8.54 21.50 13.03
C GLN A 87 -7.02 21.60 12.84
N SER A 88 -6.34 22.25 13.77
CA SER A 88 -4.87 22.28 13.80
C SER A 88 -4.32 20.99 14.42
N PHE A 89 -3.27 20.44 13.82
CA PHE A 89 -2.64 19.20 14.30
C PHE A 89 -1.16 19.18 13.91
N HIS A 90 -0.38 18.38 14.64
CA HIS A 90 0.97 17.98 14.26
C HIS A 90 0.98 16.51 13.87
N TRP A 91 1.68 16.16 12.80
CA TRP A 91 1.69 14.79 12.28
C TRP A 91 2.18 13.76 13.32
N ILE A 92 3.11 14.15 14.20
CA ILE A 92 3.65 13.29 15.27
C ILE A 92 2.55 12.84 16.25
N ASP A 93 1.67 13.76 16.66
CA ASP A 93 0.56 13.45 17.57
C ASP A 93 -0.43 12.47 16.92
N ILE A 94 -0.63 12.61 15.61
CA ILE A 94 -1.49 11.73 14.83
C ILE A 94 -0.89 10.32 14.73
N CYS A 95 0.42 10.20 14.49
CA CYS A 95 1.11 8.90 14.48
C CYS A 95 0.88 8.12 15.78
N LEU A 96 1.04 8.78 16.94
CA LEU A 96 0.83 8.15 18.25
C LEU A 96 -0.64 7.72 18.44
N SER A 97 -1.59 8.56 18.01
CA SER A 97 -3.01 8.22 18.08
C SER A 97 -3.41 7.11 17.09
N GLY A 98 -2.72 7.00 15.95
CA GLY A 98 -3.01 6.07 14.86
C GLY A 98 -2.90 4.60 15.26
N ILE A 99 -1.98 4.29 16.17
CA ILE A 99 -1.77 2.92 16.68
C ILE A 99 -3.05 2.37 17.33
N LYS A 100 -3.86 3.21 17.98
CA LYS A 100 -5.11 2.78 18.64
C LYS A 100 -6.17 2.31 17.64
N ASP A 101 -6.13 2.80 16.40
CA ASP A 101 -7.10 2.44 15.36
C ASP A 101 -6.73 1.18 14.59
N LEU A 102 -5.57 0.58 14.89
CA LEU A 102 -5.20 -0.75 14.41
C LEU A 102 -6.08 -1.86 15.02
N LYS A 103 -6.92 -1.55 16.01
CA LYS A 103 -7.86 -2.49 16.64
C LYS A 103 -8.77 -3.19 15.62
N VAL A 104 -9.06 -2.55 14.50
CA VAL A 104 -9.87 -3.12 13.40
C VAL A 104 -9.22 -4.38 12.82
N LEU A 105 -7.89 -4.45 12.83
CA LEU A 105 -7.12 -5.62 12.34
C LEU A 105 -7.12 -6.81 13.30
N LYS A 106 -7.69 -6.69 14.51
CA LYS A 106 -7.85 -7.84 15.43
C LYS A 106 -8.96 -8.79 14.97
N HIS A 107 -9.87 -8.32 14.11
CA HIS A 107 -10.95 -9.14 13.59
C HIS A 107 -10.40 -10.18 12.59
N PRO A 108 -10.93 -11.41 12.53
CA PRO A 108 -10.45 -12.46 11.61
C PRO A 108 -10.44 -12.05 10.12
N SER A 109 -11.28 -11.10 9.73
CA SER A 109 -11.29 -10.54 8.37
C SER A 109 -10.03 -9.75 8.00
N ALA A 110 -9.07 -9.57 8.93
CA ALA A 110 -7.75 -9.02 8.64
C ALA A 110 -6.97 -9.83 7.60
N ILE A 111 -7.25 -11.14 7.44
CA ILE A 111 -6.67 -11.95 6.36
C ILE A 111 -7.12 -11.41 5.00
N LEU A 112 -8.39 -11.03 4.86
CA LEU A 112 -8.89 -10.42 3.62
C LEU A 112 -8.34 -9.01 3.43
N ALA A 113 -8.15 -8.26 4.53
CA ALA A 113 -7.45 -6.98 4.48
C ALA A 113 -6.01 -7.13 3.97
N PHE A 114 -5.29 -8.17 4.41
CA PHE A 114 -3.97 -8.50 3.88
C PHE A 114 -4.02 -8.75 2.37
N ILE A 115 -4.92 -9.61 1.89
CA ILE A 115 -5.06 -9.88 0.45
C ILE A 115 -5.33 -8.59 -0.33
N TYR A 116 -6.22 -7.74 0.18
CA TYR A 116 -6.56 -6.47 -0.44
C TYR A 116 -5.38 -5.48 -0.47
N PHE A 117 -4.82 -5.13 0.68
CA PHE A 117 -3.79 -4.10 0.80
C PHE A 117 -2.44 -4.52 0.21
N VAL A 118 -2.08 -5.80 0.31
CA VAL A 118 -0.75 -6.30 -0.12
C VAL A 118 -0.75 -6.79 -1.55
N PHE A 119 -1.85 -7.35 -2.06
CA PHE A 119 -1.89 -7.88 -3.42
C PHE A 119 -2.75 -7.05 -4.36
N LEU A 120 -3.99 -6.70 -3.97
CA LEU A 120 -4.92 -6.06 -4.90
C LEU A 120 -4.63 -4.58 -5.14
N CYS A 121 -4.32 -3.81 -4.10
CA CYS A 121 -3.97 -2.39 -4.21
C CYS A 121 -2.74 -2.11 -5.09
N PRO A 122 -1.58 -2.75 -4.86
CA PRO A 122 -0.37 -2.46 -5.64
C PRO A 122 -0.40 -3.02 -7.07
N LEU A 123 -1.38 -3.85 -7.43
CA LEU A 123 -1.55 -4.38 -8.79
C LEU A 123 -1.90 -3.28 -9.80
N TRP A 124 -2.71 -2.31 -9.36
CA TRP A 124 -3.34 -1.35 -10.27
C TRP A 124 -2.71 0.02 -10.23
N HIS A 125 -2.00 0.35 -9.14
CA HIS A 125 -1.55 1.71 -8.86
C HIS A 125 -2.70 2.69 -9.04
N LEU A 126 -3.71 2.59 -8.19
CA LEU A 126 -4.88 3.47 -8.22
C LEU A 126 -5.19 3.88 -6.79
N GLY A 127 -5.79 5.05 -6.59
CA GLY A 127 -6.05 5.54 -5.24
C GLY A 127 -4.75 5.53 -4.42
N PHE A 128 -4.77 4.82 -3.28
CA PHE A 128 -3.63 4.70 -2.37
C PHE A 128 -2.74 3.50 -2.69
N VAL A 129 -1.45 3.79 -2.91
CA VAL A 129 -0.36 2.86 -3.12
C VAL A 129 0.53 2.89 -1.90
N SER A 130 0.66 1.76 -1.23
CA SER A 130 1.51 1.69 -0.06
C SER A 130 2.98 1.93 -0.41
N THR A 131 3.70 2.53 0.52
CA THR A 131 5.15 2.69 0.38
C THR A 131 5.87 1.34 0.46
N VAL A 132 5.37 0.38 1.23
CA VAL A 132 6.02 -0.94 1.43
C VAL A 132 6.03 -1.76 0.15
N PHE A 133 4.87 -1.85 -0.51
CA PHE A 133 4.70 -2.48 -1.82
C PHE A 133 4.21 -1.42 -2.80
N PRO A 134 5.12 -0.71 -3.47
CA PRO A 134 4.74 0.34 -4.40
C PRO A 134 4.11 -0.25 -5.66
N SER A 135 4.57 -1.41 -6.14
CA SER A 135 4.04 -2.11 -7.31
C SER A 135 3.98 -3.62 -7.08
N LEU A 136 3.00 -4.26 -7.73
CA LEU A 136 2.95 -5.71 -7.90
C LEU A 136 2.59 -6.02 -9.35
N SER A 137 3.32 -6.94 -9.98
CA SER A 137 2.97 -7.49 -11.28
C SER A 137 2.69 -8.98 -11.15
N ILE A 138 1.77 -9.48 -11.97
CA ILE A 138 1.59 -10.93 -12.12
C ILE A 138 2.88 -11.47 -12.75
N PRO A 139 3.56 -12.46 -12.13
CA PRO A 139 4.81 -13.00 -12.64
C PRO A 139 4.68 -13.48 -14.09
N ASN A 140 5.71 -13.18 -14.91
CA ASN A 140 5.71 -13.51 -16.33
C ASN A 140 5.52 -15.00 -16.60
N PHE A 141 5.92 -15.90 -15.70
CA PHE A 141 5.70 -17.33 -15.91
C PHE A 141 4.20 -17.68 -15.92
N ILE A 142 3.38 -17.02 -15.10
CA ILE A 142 1.92 -17.26 -15.05
C ILE A 142 1.28 -16.76 -16.33
N THR A 143 1.60 -15.51 -16.70
CA THR A 143 1.02 -14.87 -17.89
C THR A 143 1.50 -15.55 -19.17
N ASN A 144 2.78 -15.87 -19.29
CA ASN A 144 3.32 -16.56 -20.45
C ASN A 144 2.76 -17.98 -20.58
N GLU A 145 2.51 -18.69 -19.49
CA GLU A 145 1.90 -20.02 -19.54
C GLU A 145 0.44 -19.96 -19.97
N LEU A 146 -0.32 -18.99 -19.45
CA LEU A 146 -1.69 -18.72 -19.90
C LEU A 146 -1.72 -18.41 -21.41
N LEU A 147 -0.82 -17.56 -21.90
CA LEU A 147 -0.77 -17.14 -23.30
C LEU A 147 -0.45 -18.27 -24.29
N LYS A 148 0.15 -19.39 -23.84
CA LYS A 148 0.36 -20.58 -24.68
C LYS A 148 -0.93 -21.35 -24.97
N MET A 149 -1.98 -21.16 -24.18
CA MET A 149 -3.26 -21.85 -24.37
C MET A 149 -4.03 -21.26 -25.56
N GLN A 150 -4.86 -22.07 -26.23
CA GLN A 150 -5.62 -21.67 -27.42
C GLN A 150 -6.50 -20.42 -27.21
N TYR A 151 -7.03 -20.22 -25.99
CA TYR A 151 -7.80 -19.03 -25.59
C TYR A 151 -7.08 -18.20 -24.50
N GLY A 152 -5.77 -18.35 -24.41
CA GLY A 152 -4.93 -17.78 -23.35
C GLY A 152 -4.98 -16.26 -23.24
N SER A 153 -5.00 -15.57 -24.39
CA SER A 153 -5.10 -14.12 -24.45
C SER A 153 -6.41 -13.60 -23.88
N TYR A 154 -7.55 -14.21 -24.26
CA TYR A 154 -8.87 -13.86 -23.73
C TYR A 154 -8.97 -14.13 -22.23
N LEU A 155 -8.45 -15.28 -21.76
CA LEU A 155 -8.45 -15.63 -20.35
C LEU A 155 -7.60 -14.66 -19.52
N THR A 156 -6.46 -14.23 -20.07
CA THR A 156 -5.59 -13.23 -19.44
C THR A 156 -6.30 -11.88 -19.32
N ILE A 157 -6.93 -11.40 -20.40
CA ILE A 157 -7.71 -10.14 -20.38
C ILE A 157 -8.85 -10.25 -19.36
N LEU A 158 -9.60 -11.35 -19.38
CA LEU A 158 -10.70 -11.58 -18.44
C LEU A 158 -10.22 -11.54 -16.98
N LEU A 159 -9.09 -12.18 -16.67
CA LEU A 159 -8.49 -12.15 -15.34
C LEU A 159 -8.20 -10.71 -14.88
N TYR A 160 -7.52 -9.92 -15.72
CA TYR A 160 -7.23 -8.52 -15.39
C TYR A 160 -8.51 -7.70 -15.24
N VAL A 161 -9.52 -7.87 -16.10
CA VAL A 161 -10.81 -7.17 -15.98
C VAL A 161 -11.51 -7.53 -14.67
N VAL A 162 -11.57 -8.82 -14.31
CA VAL A 162 -12.20 -9.27 -13.05
C VAL A 162 -11.48 -8.68 -11.84
N LEU A 163 -10.14 -8.71 -11.83
CA LEU A 163 -9.34 -8.14 -10.75
C LEU A 163 -9.50 -6.60 -10.67
N PHE A 164 -9.63 -5.91 -11.80
CA PHE A 164 -9.85 -4.47 -11.85
C PHE A 164 -11.24 -4.09 -11.33
N VAL A 165 -12.27 -4.83 -11.73
CA VAL A 165 -13.63 -4.63 -11.24
C VAL A 165 -13.70 -4.90 -9.74
N LEU A 166 -13.09 -5.99 -9.27
CA LEU A 166 -13.00 -6.31 -7.85
C LEU A 166 -12.31 -5.18 -7.08
N TYR A 167 -11.20 -4.67 -7.59
CA TYR A 167 -10.49 -3.53 -7.02
C TYR A 167 -11.37 -2.27 -6.94
N GLY A 168 -12.01 -1.90 -8.06
CA GLY A 168 -12.90 -0.74 -8.14
C GLY A 168 -14.07 -0.84 -7.15
N LEU A 169 -14.67 -2.02 -6.98
CA LEU A 169 -15.73 -2.25 -5.99
C LEU A 169 -15.24 -2.08 -4.54
N LEU A 170 -13.96 -2.35 -4.27
CA LEU A 170 -13.36 -2.30 -2.94
C LEU A 170 -12.59 -1.00 -2.66
N ILE A 171 -12.55 -0.04 -3.58
CA ILE A 171 -11.76 1.19 -3.45
C ILE A 171 -12.09 2.03 -2.19
N LEU A 172 -13.32 1.93 -1.68
CA LEU A 172 -13.76 2.67 -0.49
C LEU A 172 -13.55 1.89 0.81
N VAL A 173 -13.03 0.66 0.76
CA VAL A 173 -12.75 -0.14 1.96
C VAL A 173 -11.88 0.60 2.98
N PRO A 174 -10.75 1.24 2.62
CA PRO A 174 -9.93 1.97 3.59
C PRO A 174 -10.71 3.09 4.27
N TYR A 175 -11.60 3.77 3.53
CA TYR A 175 -12.46 4.82 4.06
C TYR A 175 -13.36 4.29 5.19
N TYR A 176 -14.09 3.19 4.96
CA TYR A 176 -14.97 2.60 5.96
C TYR A 176 -14.20 2.01 7.14
N MET A 177 -13.09 1.30 6.89
CA MET A 177 -12.28 0.73 7.96
C MET A 177 -11.71 1.82 8.88
N ILE A 178 -11.27 2.95 8.34
CA ILE A 178 -10.60 3.99 9.13
C ILE A 178 -11.61 4.95 9.78
N TYR A 179 -12.59 5.46 9.02
CA TYR A 179 -13.54 6.45 9.54
C TYR A 179 -14.71 5.85 10.31
N LYS A 180 -15.18 4.67 9.93
CA LYS A 180 -16.27 3.96 10.61
C LYS A 180 -15.79 2.88 11.58
N GLN A 181 -14.49 2.56 11.59
CA GLN A 181 -13.93 1.47 12.40
C GLN A 181 -14.60 0.12 12.11
N GLU A 182 -15.08 -0.05 10.89
CA GLU A 182 -15.69 -1.30 10.42
C GLU A 182 -14.60 -2.33 10.15
N ASN A 183 -14.87 -3.61 10.46
CA ASN A 183 -14.01 -4.69 9.99
C ASN A 183 -14.07 -4.79 8.45
N PHE A 184 -13.09 -5.48 7.86
CA PHE A 184 -12.95 -5.55 6.40
C PHE A 184 -14.21 -6.05 5.67
N LEU A 185 -14.96 -7.01 6.22
CA LEU A 185 -16.13 -7.57 5.53
C LEU A 185 -17.28 -6.56 5.44
N LEU A 186 -17.54 -5.84 6.54
CA LEU A 186 -18.55 -4.78 6.57
C LEU A 186 -18.14 -3.63 5.64
N ALA A 187 -16.87 -3.20 5.72
CA ALA A 187 -16.32 -2.18 4.85
C ALA A 187 -16.41 -2.57 3.36
N ALA A 188 -16.11 -3.83 3.02
CA ALA A 188 -16.23 -4.36 1.67
C ALA A 188 -17.68 -4.34 1.18
N LYS A 189 -18.64 -4.76 2.01
CA LYS A 189 -20.07 -4.73 1.70
C LYS A 189 -20.55 -3.29 1.43
N HIS A 190 -20.17 -2.34 2.27
CA HIS A 190 -20.57 -0.93 2.08
C HIS A 190 -19.87 -0.31 0.87
N SER A 191 -18.59 -0.61 0.64
CA SER A 191 -17.85 -0.17 -0.54
C SER A 191 -18.50 -0.66 -1.83
N THR A 192 -18.83 -1.95 -1.93
CA THR A 192 -19.43 -2.52 -3.14
C THR A 192 -20.80 -1.92 -3.44
N GLN A 193 -21.67 -1.83 -2.43
CA GLN A 193 -23.00 -1.23 -2.56
C GLN A 193 -22.93 0.23 -3.04
N LYS A 194 -21.97 1.00 -2.52
CA LYS A 194 -21.79 2.39 -2.92
C LYS A 194 -21.20 2.51 -4.33
N MET A 195 -20.16 1.73 -4.65
CA MET A 195 -19.45 1.84 -5.93
C MET A 195 -20.28 1.41 -7.14
N ILE A 196 -21.21 0.46 -7.00
CA ILE A 196 -22.13 0.07 -8.08
C ILE A 196 -22.95 1.27 -8.59
N HIS A 197 -23.28 2.21 -7.70
CA HIS A 197 -24.13 3.36 -8.01
C HIS A 197 -23.35 4.66 -8.26
N GLN A 198 -22.03 4.59 -8.52
CA GLN A 198 -21.16 5.77 -8.67
C GLN A 198 -20.39 5.75 -10.01
N PRO A 199 -21.07 5.94 -11.15
CA PRO A 199 -20.42 5.85 -12.48
C PRO A 199 -19.32 6.89 -12.68
N LYS A 200 -19.43 8.06 -12.04
CA LYS A 200 -18.39 9.11 -12.07
C LYS A 200 -17.07 8.64 -11.45
N LEU A 201 -17.12 7.90 -10.34
CA LEU A 201 -15.92 7.36 -9.70
C LEU A 201 -15.28 6.27 -10.58
N TRP A 202 -16.08 5.42 -11.21
CA TRP A 202 -15.59 4.45 -12.19
C TRP A 202 -14.84 5.09 -13.35
N MET A 203 -15.39 6.15 -13.95
CA MET A 203 -14.71 6.89 -15.02
C MET A 203 -13.37 7.49 -14.56
N ILE A 204 -13.31 8.03 -13.33
CA ILE A 204 -12.07 8.54 -12.76
C ILE A 204 -11.05 7.41 -12.58
N LEU A 205 -11.47 6.25 -12.04
CA LEU A 205 -10.58 5.10 -11.85
C LEU A 205 -10.01 4.60 -13.17
N ILE A 206 -10.85 4.47 -14.20
CA ILE A 206 -10.42 4.08 -15.55
C ILE A 206 -9.45 5.13 -16.13
N GLY A 207 -9.74 6.42 -15.97
CA GLY A 207 -8.87 7.50 -16.44
C GLY A 207 -7.49 7.49 -15.79
N ILE A 208 -7.42 7.32 -14.46
CA ILE A 208 -6.14 7.21 -13.73
C ILE A 208 -5.41 5.94 -14.15
N PHE A 209 -6.12 4.83 -14.37
CA PHE A 209 -5.51 3.57 -14.80
C PHE A 209 -4.86 3.68 -16.18
N LEU A 210 -5.57 4.28 -17.13
CA LEU A 210 -5.04 4.52 -18.47
C LEU A 210 -3.85 5.49 -18.43
N LEU A 211 -3.93 6.55 -17.63
CA LEU A 211 -2.80 7.46 -17.43
C LEU A 211 -1.58 6.73 -16.87
N TYR A 212 -1.78 5.92 -15.83
CA TYR A 212 -0.73 5.10 -15.22
C TYR A 212 -0.11 4.14 -16.23
N TYR A 213 -0.94 3.42 -16.99
CA TYR A 213 -0.50 2.49 -18.03
C TYR A 213 0.35 3.18 -19.09
N VAL A 214 -0.05 4.38 -19.55
CA VAL A 214 0.72 5.18 -20.51
C VAL A 214 2.05 5.62 -19.91
N LEU A 215 2.06 6.14 -18.68
CA LEU A 215 3.27 6.58 -18.00
C LEU A 215 4.26 5.41 -17.83
N GLN A 216 3.80 4.26 -17.38
CA GLN A 216 4.67 3.11 -17.14
C GLN A 216 5.19 2.50 -18.45
N THR A 217 4.35 2.39 -19.49
CA THR A 217 4.71 1.70 -20.73
C THR A 217 5.62 2.55 -21.61
N TYR A 218 5.36 3.85 -21.72
CA TYR A 218 6.01 4.71 -22.71
C TYR A 218 7.01 5.70 -22.13
N ILE A 219 6.81 6.16 -20.88
CA ILE A 219 7.62 7.25 -20.32
C ILE A 219 8.63 6.73 -19.29
N LEU A 220 8.23 5.81 -18.41
CA LEU A 220 8.99 5.44 -17.21
C LEU A 220 9.51 3.99 -17.22
N LYS A 221 9.44 3.30 -18.37
CA LYS A 221 9.69 1.86 -18.54
C LYS A 221 10.95 1.32 -17.83
N GLU A 222 12.01 2.11 -17.75
CA GLU A 222 13.32 1.71 -17.18
C GLU A 222 13.74 2.55 -15.96
N MET A 223 12.94 3.54 -15.53
CA MET A 223 13.40 4.54 -14.58
C MET A 223 13.02 4.28 -13.12
N LEU A 224 12.02 3.43 -12.85
CA LEU A 224 11.52 3.23 -11.49
C LEU A 224 12.26 2.11 -10.77
N LEU A 225 12.60 2.34 -9.51
CA LEU A 225 13.09 1.31 -8.61
C LEU A 225 11.95 0.36 -8.24
N THR A 226 12.28 -0.91 -8.00
CA THR A 226 11.35 -1.90 -7.44
C THR A 226 11.59 -2.07 -5.94
N ALA A 227 10.68 -2.74 -5.23
CA ALA A 227 10.87 -3.01 -3.80
C ALA A 227 12.18 -3.77 -3.49
N SER A 228 12.64 -4.64 -4.41
CA SER A 228 13.90 -5.37 -4.26
C SER A 228 15.16 -4.51 -4.37
N ASP A 229 15.07 -3.33 -5.00
CA ASP A 229 16.18 -2.39 -5.09
C ASP A 229 16.48 -1.74 -3.71
N PHE A 230 15.49 -1.68 -2.81
CA PHE A 230 15.62 -1.20 -1.43
C PHE A 230 16.08 -2.29 -0.45
N ASN A 231 17.16 -2.98 -0.83
CA ASN A 231 17.78 -4.02 0.00
C ASN A 231 18.89 -3.48 0.90
N PHE A 232 19.56 -4.36 1.65
CA PHE A 232 20.66 -4.00 2.55
C PHE A 232 21.81 -3.24 1.87
N TYR A 233 22.02 -3.42 0.56
CA TYR A 233 23.04 -2.72 -0.21
C TYR A 233 22.55 -1.41 -0.84
N PHE A 234 21.32 -0.96 -0.56
CA PHE A 234 20.74 0.27 -1.10
C PHE A 234 21.69 1.48 -0.97
N LEU A 235 22.20 1.74 0.24
CA LEU A 235 23.11 2.86 0.48
C LEU A 235 24.40 2.75 -0.32
N ARG A 236 24.94 1.54 -0.47
CA ARG A 236 26.11 1.29 -1.31
C ARG A 236 25.81 1.64 -2.77
N TYR A 237 24.69 1.17 -3.31
CA TYR A 237 24.32 1.48 -4.70
C TYR A 237 24.08 2.98 -4.90
N PHE A 238 23.44 3.65 -3.94
CA PHE A 238 23.20 5.10 -3.99
C PHE A 238 24.49 5.93 -3.98
N LEU A 239 25.48 5.54 -3.16
CA LEU A 239 26.75 6.27 -3.07
C LEU A 239 27.63 6.03 -4.30
N PHE A 240 27.67 4.80 -4.82
CA PHE A 240 28.66 4.41 -5.84
C PHE A 240 28.12 4.34 -7.28
N SER A 241 26.79 4.36 -7.51
CA SER A 241 26.21 4.30 -8.86
C SER A 241 25.44 5.58 -9.20
N SER A 242 25.97 6.34 -10.17
CA SER A 242 25.28 7.53 -10.71
C SER A 242 23.93 7.16 -11.34
N TYR A 243 23.87 6.04 -12.05
CA TYR A 243 22.63 5.51 -12.63
C TYR A 243 21.58 5.19 -11.55
N PHE A 244 22.01 4.56 -10.45
CA PHE A 244 21.10 4.25 -9.34
C PHE A 244 20.56 5.52 -8.67
N ARG A 245 21.38 6.57 -8.53
CA ARG A 245 20.91 7.87 -8.02
C ARG A 245 19.81 8.48 -8.89
N VAL A 246 20.00 8.51 -10.21
CA VAL A 246 18.99 9.05 -11.14
C VAL A 246 17.67 8.28 -11.00
N ARG A 247 17.73 6.94 -10.98
CA ARG A 247 16.54 6.09 -10.75
C ARG A 247 15.91 6.35 -9.38
N THR A 248 16.72 6.55 -8.33
CA THR A 248 16.22 6.88 -6.98
C THR A 248 15.46 8.20 -6.98
N PHE A 249 16.01 9.25 -7.59
CA PHE A 249 15.33 10.55 -7.68
C PHE A 249 14.06 10.49 -8.54
N GLY A 250 14.11 9.77 -9.66
CA GLY A 250 12.92 9.53 -10.50
C GLY A 250 11.82 8.80 -9.73
N PHE A 251 12.18 7.77 -8.97
CA PHE A 251 11.26 7.03 -8.11
C PHE A 251 10.68 7.91 -6.99
N ILE A 252 11.48 8.77 -6.34
CA ILE A 252 10.99 9.72 -5.33
C ILE A 252 9.98 10.70 -5.96
N ALA A 253 10.30 11.28 -7.12
CA ALA A 253 9.41 12.20 -7.82
C ALA A 253 8.07 11.52 -8.20
N PHE A 254 8.15 10.30 -8.72
CA PHE A 254 6.99 9.48 -9.03
C PHE A 254 6.15 9.18 -7.78
N SER A 255 6.79 8.85 -6.67
CA SER A 255 6.14 8.58 -5.40
C SER A 255 5.43 9.83 -4.83
N ILE A 256 6.00 11.03 -5.01
CA ILE A 256 5.37 12.30 -4.62
C ILE A 256 4.15 12.60 -5.49
N LEU A 257 4.27 12.42 -6.81
CA LEU A 257 3.12 12.55 -7.74
C LEU A 257 1.97 11.65 -7.29
N TRP A 258 2.30 10.42 -6.91
CA TRP A 258 1.31 9.46 -6.47
C TRP A 258 0.62 9.86 -5.15
N THR A 259 1.37 10.33 -4.15
CA THR A 259 0.81 10.92 -2.92
C THR A 259 -0.14 12.10 -3.23
N ILE A 260 0.15 12.91 -4.25
CA ILE A 260 -0.75 14.01 -4.64
C ILE A 260 -2.08 13.46 -5.16
N ILE A 261 -2.03 12.46 -6.05
CA ILE A 261 -3.21 11.80 -6.62
C ILE A 261 -4.04 11.15 -5.51
N GLU A 262 -3.40 10.48 -4.56
CA GLU A 262 -4.02 9.89 -3.37
C GLU A 262 -4.78 10.90 -2.53
N VAL A 263 -4.09 11.97 -2.14
CA VAL A 263 -4.69 13.01 -1.31
C VAL A 263 -5.85 13.67 -2.04
N PHE A 264 -5.73 13.87 -3.35
CA PHE A 264 -6.83 14.38 -4.17
C PHE A 264 -8.03 13.43 -4.16
N PHE A 265 -7.80 12.12 -4.36
CA PHE A 265 -8.85 11.11 -4.36
C PHE A 265 -9.57 11.04 -3.01
N ILE A 266 -8.84 10.97 -1.90
CA ILE A 266 -9.41 10.91 -0.54
C ILE A 266 -10.20 12.19 -0.24
N LYS A 267 -9.70 13.37 -0.62
CA LYS A 267 -10.44 14.62 -0.46
C LYS A 267 -11.71 14.66 -1.28
N GLN A 268 -11.71 14.11 -2.49
CA GLN A 268 -12.90 14.03 -3.32
C GLN A 268 -13.95 13.09 -2.70
N ALA A 269 -13.52 11.98 -2.11
CA ALA A 269 -14.38 11.10 -1.33
C ALA A 269 -14.99 11.84 -0.12
N LEU A 270 -14.19 12.61 0.63
CA LEU A 270 -14.66 13.42 1.77
C LEU A 270 -15.63 14.55 1.39
N LYS A 271 -15.43 15.21 0.22
CA LYS A 271 -16.29 16.31 -0.25
C LYS A 271 -17.69 15.89 -0.66
N THR A 272 -17.89 14.61 -0.96
CA THR A 272 -19.20 14.10 -1.39
C THR A 272 -20.10 14.07 -0.15
N LYS A 273 -20.78 15.20 0.15
CA LYS A 273 -21.60 15.52 1.34
C LYS A 273 -22.65 14.46 1.78
N SER A 274 -22.82 13.35 1.06
CA SER A 274 -23.71 12.26 1.46
C SER A 274 -22.95 11.12 2.14
N ASN A 275 -23.19 11.03 3.44
CA ASN A 275 -22.87 9.95 4.35
C ASN A 275 -21.40 9.89 4.78
N ILE A 276 -21.19 10.28 6.05
CA ILE A 276 -20.57 9.46 7.11
C ILE A 276 -19.93 10.45 8.09
N ASP A 277 -20.65 10.77 9.17
CA ASP A 277 -19.97 11.28 10.37
C ASP A 277 -19.01 10.18 10.82
N PRO A 278 -17.69 10.42 10.87
CA PRO A 278 -16.79 9.41 11.38
C PRO A 278 -17.21 9.09 12.81
N VAL A 279 -17.30 7.79 13.10
CA VAL A 279 -17.58 7.33 14.46
C VAL A 279 -16.35 7.60 15.35
N CYS A 280 -15.16 7.68 14.74
CA CYS A 280 -13.97 8.14 15.42
C CYS A 280 -13.98 9.65 15.60
N SER A 281 -14.03 10.10 16.85
CA SER A 281 -13.43 11.37 17.23
C SER A 281 -11.91 11.23 17.09
N PHE A 282 -11.34 11.75 16.01
CA PHE A 282 -9.88 11.89 15.90
C PHE A 282 -9.40 13.01 16.83
N GLU A 283 -9.51 12.80 18.14
CA GLU A 283 -8.94 13.74 19.09
C GLU A 283 -7.41 13.60 19.02
N PRO A 284 -6.68 14.66 18.62
CA PRO A 284 -5.23 14.63 18.70
C PRO A 284 -4.83 14.47 20.16
N VAL A 285 -3.88 13.56 20.43
CA VAL A 285 -3.27 13.49 21.76
C VAL A 285 -2.58 14.82 22.00
N LYS A 286 -3.15 15.68 22.84
CA LYS A 286 -2.46 16.87 23.32
C LYS A 286 -1.28 16.38 24.16
N LEU A 287 -0.09 16.28 23.57
CA LEU A 287 1.13 16.21 24.36
C LEU A 287 1.13 17.44 25.26
N LYS A 288 0.84 17.26 26.56
CA LYS A 288 1.01 18.31 27.55
C LYS A 288 2.44 18.81 27.37
N LYS A 289 2.61 19.99 26.78
CA LYS A 289 3.77 20.82 27.06
C LYS A 289 3.67 21.12 28.55
N GLN A 290 4.25 20.25 29.38
CA GLN A 290 4.74 20.68 30.68
C GLN A 290 5.83 21.69 30.34
N LEU A 291 5.41 22.95 30.25
CA LEU A 291 6.27 24.11 30.36
C LEU A 291 6.92 23.99 31.74
N ALA A 292 8.08 23.34 31.79
CA ALA A 292 9.08 23.71 32.77
C ALA A 292 9.54 25.11 32.37
N LYS A 293 9.01 26.13 33.04
CA LYS A 293 9.63 27.44 33.21
C LYS A 293 9.10 28.09 34.48
N PRO A 294 9.91 28.87 35.21
CA PRO A 294 11.38 28.91 35.27
C PRO A 294 11.95 28.04 36.39
#